data_AF-A0A8E2J5S1-F1
#
_entry.id   AF-A0A8E2J5S1-F1
#
_cell.length_a   1.000
_cell.length_b   1.000
_cell.length_c   1.000
_cell.angle_alpha   90.00
_cell.angle_beta   90.00
_cell.angle_gamma   90.00
#
_symmetry.space_group_name_H-M   'P 1'
#
loop_
_entity.id
_entity.type
_entity.pdbx_description
1 polymer ?
#
loop_
_entity_poly.entity_id
_entity_poly.type
_entity_poly.pdbx_seq_one_letter_code
_entity_poly.pdbx_strand_id
1 'polypeptide(L)' 'MPNKAPNPLFFVGLSVASFGAFYWLVNYRAKTYPASQQPRQRDDPLIPPVRKDP' A
#
# COMPACT_ATOMS: atom_id res chain seq x y z
N MET A 1 -25.09 31.28 16.32
CA MET A 1 -23.98 30.44 16.81
C MET A 1 -22.68 31.05 16.29
N PRO A 2 -21.69 31.39 17.13
CA PRO A 2 -20.44 31.94 16.63
C PRO A 2 -19.73 30.86 15.80
N ASN A 3 -19.56 31.13 14.50
CA ASN A 3 -18.98 30.19 13.55
C ASN A 3 -17.45 30.20 13.74
N LYS A 4 -16.95 29.36 14.65
CA LYS A 4 -15.53 29.26 14.93
C LYS A 4 -14.85 28.63 13.71
N ALA A 5 -14.00 29.40 13.03
CA ALA A 5 -13.29 28.93 11.86
C ALA A 5 -12.53 27.63 12.17
N PRO A 6 -12.50 26.67 11.24
CA PRO A 6 -11.81 25.40 11.48
C PRO A 6 -10.32 25.66 11.70
N ASN A 7 -9.74 25.00 12.70
CA ASN A 7 -8.33 25.16 13.03
C ASN A 7 -7.48 24.48 11.94
N PRO A 8 -6.64 25.23 11.20
CA PRO A 8 -5.85 24.70 10.09
C PRO A 8 -4.88 23.59 10.51
N LEU A 9 -4.47 23.55 11.79
CA LEU A 9 -3.60 22.50 12.31
C LEU A 9 -4.25 21.11 12.25
N PHE A 10 -5.58 21.02 12.30
CA PHE A 10 -6.26 19.73 12.12
C PHE A 10 -6.10 19.20 10.70
N PHE A 11 -6.13 20.07 9.69
CA PHE A 11 -5.90 19.65 8.31
C PHE A 11 -4.46 19.16 8.12
N VAL A 12 -3.49 19.89 8.65
CA VAL A 12 -2.08 19.48 8.59
C VAL A 12 -1.87 18.14 9.31
N GLY A 13 -2.41 18.01 10.53
CA GLY A 13 -2.34 16.77 11.30
C GLY A 13 -2.97 15.59 10.58
N LEU A 14 -4.15 15.79 9.98
CA LEU A 14 -4.83 14.76 9.21
C LEU A 14 -4.00 14.34 7.99
N SER A 15 -3.44 15.29 7.24
CA SER A 15 -2.60 14.98 6.08
C SER A 15 -1.35 14.19 6.45
N VAL A 16 -0.63 14.60 7.52
CA VAL A 16 0.57 13.90 7.99
C VAL A 16 0.22 12.50 8.50
N ALA A 17 -0.88 12.36 9.25
CA ALA A 17 -1.33 11.06 9.74
C ALA A 17 -1.71 10.12 8.59
N SER A 18 -2.46 10.59 7.59
CA SER A 18 -2.81 9.80 6.40
C SER A 18 -1.57 9.37 5.61
N PHE A 19 -0.62 10.29 5.39
CA PHE A 19 0.63 9.98 4.72
C PHE A 19 1.44 8.94 5.49
N GLY A 20 1.60 9.12 6.81
CA GLY A 20 2.34 8.21 7.66
C GLY A 20 1.74 6.80 7.70
N ALA A 21 0.40 6.70 7.81
CA ALA A 21 -0.30 5.42 7.77
C ALA A 21 -0.09 4.70 6.44
N PHE A 22 -0.20 5.42 5.32
CA PHE A 22 0.02 4.85 3.99
C PHE A 22 1.48 4.41 3.79
N TYR A 23 2.44 5.25 4.18
CA TYR A 23 3.86 4.92 4.12
C TYR A 23 4.19 3.67 4.93
N TRP A 24 3.68 3.58 6.16
CA TRP A 24 3.87 2.41 7.00
C TRP A 24 3.26 1.15 6.38
N LEU A 25 2.03 1.23 5.87
CA LEU A 25 1.35 0.10 5.23
C LEU A 25 2.09 -0.40 3.99
N VAL A 26 2.58 0.50 3.13
CA VAL A 26 3.36 0.14 1.93
C VAL A 26 4.64 -0.58 2.32
N ASN A 27 5.38 -0.06 3.30
CA ASN A 27 6.61 -0.69 3.79
C ASN A 27 6.34 -2.04 4.46
N TYR A 28 5.26 -2.14 5.23
CA TYR A 28 4.85 -3.39 5.84
C TYR A 28 4.53 -4.43 4.76
N ARG A 29 3.71 -4.08 3.76
CA ARG A 29 3.39 -4.97 2.64
C ARG A 29 4.64 -5.41 1.87
N ALA A 30 5.58 -4.49 1.63
CA ALA A 30 6.82 -4.81 0.94
C ALA A 30 7.66 -5.86 1.69
N LYS A 31 7.65 -5.85 3.03
CA LYS A 31 8.32 -6.84 3.87
C LYS A 31 7.54 -8.16 3.98
N THR A 32 6.23 -8.10 4.14
CA THR A 32 5.40 -9.28 4.41
C THR A 32 5.04 -10.05 3.14
N TYR A 33 4.80 -9.35 2.01
CA TYR A 33 4.38 -9.93 0.74
C TYR A 33 5.07 -9.24 -0.43
N PRO A 34 6.36 -9.53 -0.67
CA PRO A 34 7.08 -8.94 -1.80
C PRO A 34 6.53 -9.48 -3.12
N ALA A 35 5.54 -8.79 -3.70
CA ALA A 35 4.97 -9.14 -5.00
C ALA A 35 6.01 -9.13 -6.13
N SER A 36 7.11 -8.39 -5.97
CA SER A 36 8.26 -8.41 -6.87
C SER A 36 9.14 -9.66 -6.74
N GLN A 37 9.05 -10.39 -5.63
CA GLN A 37 9.74 -11.67 -5.43
C GLN A 37 8.84 -12.87 -5.70
N GLN A 38 7.55 -12.65 -5.90
CA GLN A 38 6.69 -13.71 -6.38
C GLN A 38 7.11 -14.05 -7.81
N PRO A 39 7.20 -15.35 -8.16
CA PRO A 39 7.39 -15.75 -9.54
C PRO A 39 6.32 -15.08 -10.38
N ARG A 40 6.72 -14.21 -11.31
CA ARG A 40 5.75 -13.70 -12.28
C ARG A 40 5.24 -14.89 -13.06
N GLN A 41 3.92 -14.99 -13.18
CA GLN A 41 3.34 -15.85 -14.19
C GLN A 41 3.90 -15.34 -15.52
N ARG A 42 4.68 -16.18 -16.22
CA ARG A 42 5.21 -15.80 -17.53
C ARG A 42 4.00 -15.46 -18.40
N ASP A 43 3.97 -14.24 -18.93
CA ASP A 43 2.90 -13.76 -19.82
C ASP A 43 2.92 -14.46 -21.20
N ASP A 44 3.81 -15.42 -21.39
CA ASP A 44 3.94 -16.18 -22.63
C ASP A 44 2.83 -17.24 -22.71
N PRO A 45 1.92 -17.15 -23.69
CA PRO A 45 0.82 -18.10 -23.84
C PRO A 45 1.28 -19.54 -24.10
N LEU A 46 2.55 -19.76 -24.48
CA LEU A 46 3.09 -21.08 -24.79
C LEU A 46 3.78 -21.76 -23.61
N ILE A 47 3.91 -21.10 -22.46
CA ILE A 47 4.61 -21.64 -21.30
C ILE A 47 3.58 -22.02 -20.23
N PRO A 48 3.42 -23.31 -19.91
CA PRO A 48 2.42 -23.73 -18.94
C PRO A 48 2.74 -23.13 -17.54
N PRO A 49 1.71 -22.80 -16.75
CA PRO A 49 1.91 -22.28 -15.40
C PRO A 49 2.66 -23.31 -14.55
N VAL A 50 3.71 -22.86 -13.85
CA VAL A 50 4.49 -23.71 -12.93
C VAL A 50 3.57 -24.06 -11.75
N ARG A 51 3.02 -25.27 -11.74
CA ARG A 51 2.36 -25.82 -10.54
C ARG A 51 3.43 -25.97 -9.45
N LYS A 52 3.17 -25.41 -8.27
CA LYS A 52 3.85 -25.87 -7.06
C LYS A 52 3.18 -27.17 -6.65
N ASP A 53 3.91 -28.27 -6.78
CA ASP A 53 3.48 -29.55 -6.22
C ASP A 53 3.41 -29.46 -4.69
N PRO A 54 2.49 -30.22 -4.04
CA PRO A 54 2.15 -30.08 -2.63
C PRO A 54 3.28 -30.46 -1.65
#